data_AF-A0A6P6GBX4-F1
#
_entry.id   AF-A0A6P6GBX4-F1
#
_cell.length_a   1.000
_cell.length_b   1.000
_cell.length_c   1.000
_cell.angle_alpha   90.00
_cell.angle_beta   90.00
_cell.angle_gamma   90.00
#
_symmetry.space_group_name_H-M   'P 1'
#
loop_
_entity.id
_entity.type
_entity.pdbx_description
1 polymer ?
#
loop_
_entity_poly.entity_id
_entity_poly.type
_entity_poly.pdbx_seq_one_letter_code
_entity_poly.pdbx_strand_id
1 'polypeptide(L)'
;MEYSLWTREIEDDIIPHCRELGIGIVAYSPLGIGFFGGKAVVERLPNESVLSSNPRFTGENLEKNKVLYARLANLAVKHGCTPSQLALAWVLHQGKEIIPIPVMYNAKLAHCL
;
A
#
# COMPACT_ATOMS: atom_id res chain seq x y z
N MET A 1 -9.65 -4.09 7.44
CA MET A 1 -9.36 -5.17 6.47
C MET A 1 -8.13 -4.79 5.68
N GLU A 2 -7.30 -5.75 5.24
CA GLU A 2 -6.17 -5.42 4.36
C GLU A 2 -6.69 -4.86 3.05
N TYR A 3 -6.22 -3.68 2.65
CA TYR A 3 -6.59 -3.06 1.38
C TYR A 3 -5.48 -2.17 0.87
N SER A 4 -4.96 -2.45 -0.32
CA SER A 4 -3.86 -1.72 -0.94
C SER A 4 -3.83 -1.99 -2.45
N LEU A 5 -2.85 -1.42 -3.17
CA LEU A 5 -2.58 -1.77 -4.57
C LEU A 5 -2.36 -3.28 -4.80
N TRP A 6 -2.01 -4.03 -3.75
CA TRP A 6 -1.71 -5.46 -3.84
C TRP A 6 -2.88 -6.36 -3.43
N THR A 7 -3.73 -5.88 -2.52
CA THR A 7 -4.76 -6.66 -1.84
C THR A 7 -6.08 -5.94 -2.06
N ARG A 8 -6.95 -6.52 -2.89
CA ARG A 8 -8.13 -5.88 -3.51
C ARG A 8 -9.40 -6.73 -3.41
N GLU A 9 -9.37 -7.80 -2.61
CA GLU A 9 -10.42 -8.81 -2.46
C GLU A 9 -11.76 -8.23 -1.99
N ILE A 10 -11.73 -7.02 -1.43
CA ILE A 10 -12.87 -6.37 -0.78
C ILE A 10 -13.66 -5.48 -1.76
N GLU A 11 -13.17 -5.31 -3.00
CA GLU A 11 -13.73 -4.38 -3.99
C GLU A 11 -15.04 -4.84 -4.60
N ASP A 12 -15.23 -6.14 -4.78
CA ASP A 12 -16.40 -6.68 -5.50
C ASP A 12 -17.62 -6.85 -4.58
N ASP A 13 -17.42 -6.90 -3.26
CA ASP A 13 -18.47 -7.22 -2.30
C ASP A 13 -18.52 -6.21 -1.14
N ILE A 14 -17.47 -6.11 -0.32
CA ILE A 14 -17.54 -5.34 0.92
C ILE A 14 -17.61 -3.82 0.67
N ILE A 15 -16.80 -3.28 -0.25
CA ILE A 15 -16.79 -1.84 -0.55
C ILE A 15 -18.18 -1.37 -1.04
N PRO A 16 -18.83 -2.03 -2.03
CA PRO A 16 -20.18 -1.69 -2.45
C PRO A 16 -21.21 -1.69 -1.31
N HIS A 17 -21.24 -2.73 -0.49
CA HIS A 17 -22.22 -2.85 0.60
C HIS A 17 -21.97 -1.82 1.71
N CYS A 18 -20.73 -1.61 2.12
CA CYS A 18 -20.40 -0.57 3.10
C CYS A 18 -20.79 0.82 2.59
N ARG A 19 -20.59 1.09 1.30
CA ARG A 19 -20.97 2.35 0.67
C ARG A 19 -22.48 2.56 0.68
N GLU A 20 -23.26 1.54 0.32
CA GLU A 20 -24.73 1.57 0.36
C GLU A 20 -25.26 1.85 1.78
N LEU A 21 -24.62 1.23 2.79
CA LEU A 21 -25.04 1.33 4.19
C LEU A 21 -24.44 2.55 4.93
N GLY A 22 -23.57 3.34 4.29
CA GLY A 22 -22.88 4.46 4.93
C GLY A 22 -21.88 4.04 6.02
N ILE A 23 -21.29 2.85 5.90
CA ILE A 23 -20.32 2.28 6.85
C ILE A 23 -18.90 2.63 6.42
N GLY A 24 -18.10 3.15 7.36
CA GLY A 24 -16.68 3.40 7.16
C GLY A 24 -15.86 2.10 7.15
N ILE A 25 -14.90 2.02 6.23
CA ILE A 25 -13.91 0.94 6.10
C ILE A 25 -12.55 1.46 6.56
N VAL A 26 -12.01 0.81 7.58
CA VAL A 26 -10.64 1.05 8.02
C VAL A 26 -9.69 0.13 7.25
N ALA A 27 -8.93 0.71 6.32
CA ALA A 27 -7.95 0.00 5.49
C ALA A 27 -6.65 -0.23 6.28
N TYR A 28 -6.44 -1.49 6.65
CA TYR A 28 -5.22 -1.99 7.28
C TYR A 28 -4.14 -2.23 6.21
N SER A 29 -2.87 -1.97 6.57
CA SER A 29 -1.71 -2.13 5.68
C SER A 29 -1.87 -1.47 4.30
N PRO A 30 -2.26 -0.18 4.20
CA PRO A 30 -2.55 0.49 2.93
C PRO A 30 -1.35 0.60 1.99
N LEU A 31 -0.14 0.39 2.51
CA LEU A 31 1.11 0.36 1.75
C LEU A 31 1.58 -1.06 1.40
N GLY A 32 0.70 -2.07 1.42
CA GLY A 32 1.04 -3.45 1.07
C GLY A 32 2.07 -4.06 2.02
N ILE A 33 1.80 -3.97 3.33
CA ILE A 33 2.71 -4.42 4.40
C ILE A 33 4.09 -3.75 4.28
N GLY A 34 4.09 -2.47 3.93
CA GLY A 34 5.29 -1.65 3.78
C GLY A 34 5.96 -1.73 2.40
N PHE A 35 5.53 -2.62 1.50
CA PHE A 35 6.14 -2.77 0.18
C PHE A 35 6.18 -1.47 -0.64
N PHE A 36 5.10 -0.67 -0.59
CA PHE A 36 5.04 0.63 -1.26
C PHE A 36 5.59 1.79 -0.40
N GLY A 37 6.20 1.48 0.75
CA GLY A 37 6.73 2.43 1.73
C GLY A 37 8.04 3.12 1.35
N GLY A 38 8.72 2.67 0.29
CA GLY A 38 9.96 3.28 -0.17
C GLY A 38 10.95 2.29 -0.76
N LYS A 39 11.98 2.81 -1.44
CA LYS A 39 12.93 2.00 -2.25
C LYS A 39 13.70 0.99 -1.39
N ALA A 40 14.00 1.36 -0.15
CA ALA A 40 14.71 0.53 0.82
C ALA A 40 14.01 -0.80 1.09
N VAL A 41 12.67 -0.83 1.08
CA VAL A 41 11.88 -2.05 1.33
C VAL A 41 12.08 -3.09 0.23
N VAL A 42 12.37 -2.63 -0.99
CA VAL A 42 12.53 -3.47 -2.17
C VAL A 42 14.00 -3.87 -2.37
N GLU A 43 14.94 -3.03 -1.94
CA GLU A 43 16.38 -3.25 -2.11
C GLU A 43 16.99 -4.08 -0.98
N ARG A 44 16.55 -3.91 0.26
CA ARG A 44 17.14 -4.60 1.41
C ARG A 44 16.12 -4.82 2.53
N LEU A 45 15.63 -6.05 2.63
CA LEU A 45 14.92 -6.48 3.83
C LEU A 45 15.94 -6.71 4.96
N PRO A 46 15.68 -6.21 6.18
CA PRO A 46 16.47 -6.58 7.34
C PRO A 46 16.45 -8.10 7.54
N ASN A 47 17.60 -8.70 7.88
CA ASN A 47 17.74 -10.15 8.08
C ASN A 47 16.78 -10.73 9.14
N GLU A 48 16.26 -9.89 10.05
CA GLU A 48 15.31 -10.26 11.11
C GLU A 48 13.90 -9.66 10.89
N SER A 49 13.61 -9.18 9.68
CA SER A 49 12.29 -8.64 9.38
C SER A 49 11.25 -9.75 9.36
N VAL A 50 10.10 -9.51 10.01
CA VAL A 50 8.90 -10.34 9.88
C VAL A 50 8.41 -10.47 8.42
N LEU A 51 8.87 -9.59 7.53
CA LEU A 51 8.59 -9.67 6.10
C LEU A 51 9.39 -10.77 5.39
N SER A 52 10.53 -11.21 5.96
CA SER A 52 11.41 -12.20 5.34
C SER A 52 10.76 -13.58 5.14
N SER A 53 9.78 -13.94 5.96
CA SER A 53 9.02 -15.18 5.85
C SER A 53 7.78 -15.07 4.96
N ASN A 54 7.41 -13.85 4.54
CA ASN A 54 6.22 -13.65 3.72
C ASN A 54 6.54 -14.03 2.25
N PRO A 55 5.79 -14.94 1.61
CA PRO A 55 6.04 -15.39 0.24
C PRO A 55 6.11 -14.26 -0.80
N ARG A 56 5.46 -13.13 -0.53
CA ARG A 56 5.50 -11.92 -1.38
C ARG A 56 6.88 -11.25 -1.42
N PHE A 57 7.75 -11.56 -0.48
CA PHE A 57 9.06 -10.94 -0.28
C PHE A 57 10.23 -11.91 -0.52
N THR A 58 9.97 -13.11 -1.05
CA THR A 58 10.99 -14.15 -1.24
C THR A 58 11.11 -14.61 -2.69
N GLY A 59 12.31 -15.09 -3.07
CA GLY A 59 12.58 -15.75 -4.34
C GLY A 59 12.09 -14.99 -5.58
N GLU A 60 11.46 -15.72 -6.50
CA GLU A 60 10.91 -15.18 -7.75
C GLU A 60 9.76 -14.18 -7.52
N ASN A 61 9.00 -14.34 -6.43
CA ASN A 61 7.91 -13.42 -6.11
C ASN A 61 8.47 -12.02 -5.85
N LEU A 62 9.54 -11.91 -5.04
CA LEU A 62 10.17 -10.62 -4.79
C LEU A 62 10.55 -9.94 -6.12
N GLU A 63 11.23 -10.65 -7.01
CA GLU A 63 11.65 -10.11 -8.32
C GLU A 63 10.46 -9.64 -9.18
N LYS A 64 9.38 -10.43 -9.24
CA LYS A 64 8.14 -10.04 -9.92
C LYS A 64 7.53 -8.78 -9.30
N ASN A 65 7.54 -8.67 -7.97
CA ASN A 65 6.98 -7.54 -7.26
C ASN A 65 7.86 -6.28 -7.43
N LYS A 66 9.18 -6.41 -7.57
CA LYS A 66 10.06 -5.27 -7.88
C LYS A 66 9.63 -4.55 -9.17
N VAL A 67 9.15 -5.28 -10.16
CA VAL A 67 8.63 -4.71 -11.42
C VAL A 67 7.40 -3.84 -11.16
N LEU A 68 6.48 -4.29 -10.29
CA LEU A 68 5.31 -3.50 -9.88
C LEU A 68 5.74 -2.22 -9.16
N TYR A 69 6.69 -2.32 -8.22
CA TYR A 69 7.23 -1.16 -7.53
C TYR A 69 7.87 -0.16 -8.48
N ALA A 70 8.68 -0.63 -9.44
CA ALA A 70 9.36 0.22 -10.41
C ALA A 70 8.35 1.01 -11.27
N ARG A 71 7.25 0.37 -11.68
CA ARG A 71 6.16 1.05 -12.41
C ARG A 71 5.51 2.14 -11.57
N LEU A 72 5.20 1.85 -10.30
CA LEU A 72 4.63 2.83 -9.38
C LEU A 72 5.61 3.99 -9.14
N ALA A 73 6.90 3.71 -8.96
CA ALA A 73 7.92 4.72 -8.74
C ALA A 73 8.08 5.65 -9.94
N ASN A 74 8.09 5.10 -11.16
CA ASN A 74 8.12 5.91 -12.38
C ASN A 74 6.88 6.79 -12.52
N LEU A 75 5.70 6.30 -12.11
CA LEU A 75 4.48 7.10 -12.11
C LEU A 75 4.53 8.20 -11.03
N ALA A 76 5.04 7.91 -9.85
CA ALA A 76 5.19 8.87 -8.76
C ALA A 76 6.10 10.04 -9.16
N VAL A 77 7.19 9.77 -9.89
CA VAL A 77 8.06 10.81 -10.47
C VAL A 77 7.28 11.75 -11.40
N LYS A 78 6.41 11.23 -12.26
CA LYS A 78 5.58 12.05 -13.16
C LYS A 78 4.63 12.98 -12.41
N HIS A 79 4.19 12.58 -11.22
CA HIS A 79 3.29 13.35 -10.36
C HIS A 79 4.03 14.14 -9.26
N GLY A 80 5.37 14.16 -9.26
CA GLY A 80 6.15 14.91 -8.28
C GLY A 80 5.97 14.43 -6.83
N CYS A 81 5.62 13.15 -6.62
CA CYS A 81 5.39 12.56 -5.30
C CYS A 81 6.22 11.30 -5.07
N THR A 82 6.22 10.80 -3.83
CA THR A 82 6.83 9.52 -3.46
C THR A 82 5.92 8.35 -3.83
N PRO A 83 6.47 7.13 -4.02
CA PRO A 83 5.66 5.93 -4.26
C PRO A 83 4.63 5.68 -3.15
N SER A 84 4.98 5.99 -1.91
CA SER A 84 4.09 5.84 -0.74
C SER A 84 2.94 6.84 -0.77
N GLN A 85 3.21 8.10 -1.12
CA GLN A 85 2.15 9.10 -1.33
C GLN A 85 1.23 8.67 -2.48
N LEU A 86 1.77 8.18 -3.58
CA LEU A 86 0.96 7.73 -4.71
C LEU A 86 0.09 6.51 -4.34
N ALA A 87 0.64 5.54 -3.60
CA ALA A 87 -0.12 4.38 -3.12
C ALA A 87 -1.24 4.79 -2.16
N LEU A 88 -0.96 5.69 -1.21
CA LEU A 88 -1.98 6.22 -0.28
C LEU A 88 -3.05 7.03 -1.02
N ALA A 89 -2.65 7.89 -1.96
CA ALA A 89 -3.58 8.64 -2.79
C ALA A 89 -4.49 7.71 -3.58
N TRP A 90 -3.95 6.60 -4.11
CA TRP A 90 -4.75 5.58 -4.78
C TRP A 90 -5.79 4.95 -3.85
N VAL A 91 -5.41 4.57 -2.61
CA VAL A 91 -6.35 3.99 -1.62
C VAL A 91 -7.45 4.98 -1.26
N LEU A 92 -7.10 6.24 -0.99
CA LEU A 92 -8.07 7.30 -0.68
C LEU A 92 -9.01 7.61 -1.85
N HIS A 93 -8.55 7.40 -3.08
CA HIS A 93 -9.37 7.61 -4.28
C HIS A 93 -10.46 6.54 -4.47
N GLN A 94 -10.37 5.40 -3.78
CA GLN A 94 -11.32 4.29 -3.95
C GLN A 94 -12.70 4.59 -3.34
N GLY A 95 -12.78 5.49 -2.36
CA GLY A 95 -14.04 5.88 -1.73
C GLY A 95 -13.84 6.74 -0.48
N LYS A 96 -14.81 7.61 -0.18
CA LYS A 96 -14.80 8.47 1.02
C LYS A 96 -14.98 7.68 2.31
N GLU A 97 -15.60 6.51 2.19
CA GLU A 97 -15.78 5.53 3.24
C GLU A 97 -14.47 4.82 3.60
N ILE A 98 -13.38 4.99 2.84
CA ILE A 98 -12.12 4.29 3.09
C ILE A 98 -11.18 5.20 3.87
N ILE A 99 -10.90 4.82 5.12
CA ILE A 99 -9.94 5.47 6.01
C ILE A 99 -8.69 4.58 6.11
N PRO A 100 -7.57 4.92 5.46
CA PRO A 100 -6.33 4.18 5.61
C PRO A 100 -5.72 4.42 6.99
N ILE A 101 -5.20 3.35 7.62
CA ILE A 101 -4.30 3.45 8.77
C ILE A 101 -2.88 3.18 8.28
N PRO A 102 -2.12 4.22 7.90
CA PRO A 102 -0.73 4.05 7.54
C PRO A 102 0.08 3.77 8.80
N VAL A 103 0.53 2.52 8.97
CA VAL A 103 1.58 2.21 9.96
C VAL A 103 2.88 2.79 9.41
N MET A 104 3.43 3.80 10.09
CA MET A 104 4.67 4.47 9.69
C MET A 104 5.61 4.59 10.88
N TYR A 105 6.89 4.25 10.69
CA TYR A 105 7.93 4.43 11.69
C TYR A 105 8.59 5.83 11.64
N ASN A 106 8.15 6.72 10.72
CA ASN A 106 8.64 8.09 10.59
C ASN A 106 7.52 9.05 10.16
N ALA A 107 7.30 10.11 10.94
CA ALA A 107 6.11 10.99 10.92
C ALA A 107 6.00 11.97 9.73
N LYS A 108 6.89 11.92 8.73
CA LYS A 108 6.99 12.97 7.69
C LYS A 108 5.84 13.04 6.68
N LEU A 109 4.94 12.07 6.63
CA LEU A 109 3.80 12.06 5.72
C LEU A 109 2.46 12.52 6.36
N ALA A 110 2.45 12.79 7.66
CA ALA A 110 1.24 13.29 8.34
C ALA A 110 0.79 14.68 7.84
N HIS A 111 1.68 15.44 7.19
CA HIS A 111 1.39 16.76 6.63
C HIS A 111 0.72 16.73 5.24
N CYS A 112 0.42 15.55 4.68
CA CYS A 112 -0.16 15.42 3.33
C CYS A 112 -1.53 14.71 3.30
N LEU A 113 -2.11 14.39 4.46
CA LEU A 113 -3.47 13.87 4.63
C LEU A 113 -4.35 14.96 5.21
#